data_AF-A0A497L2Y7-F1
#
_entry.id   AF-A0A497L2Y7-F1
#
_cell.length_a   1.000
_cell.length_b   1.000
_cell.length_c   1.000
_cell.angle_alpha   90.00
_cell.angle_beta   90.00
_cell.angle_gamma   90.00
#
_symmetry.space_group_name_H-M   'P 1'
#
loop_
_entity.id
_entity.type
_entity.pdbx_description
1 polymer ?
#
loop_
_entity_poly.entity_id
_entity_poly.type
_entity_poly.pdbx_seq_one_letter_code
_entity_poly.pdbx_strand_id
1 'polypeptide(L)'
;MNRKVGAVLNAVLTLVAFTVIPLILPSYLPPDLMAALSQGGFDLTSFLNEVALIGVAMAAIALVKGLVDESSPIHLGVSIVSKVFWLVFTFTVLGLGNLAGLGVTTFSIEMEEGVNTVVFDLSLFAYLAVATVLLKIVHSILEFRDARSKAARTPEKAAQA
;
A
#
# COMPACT_ATOMS: atom_id res chain seq x y z
N MET A 1 12.70 22.33 -6.19
CA MET A 1 11.22 22.27 -6.09
C MET A 1 10.83 22.34 -4.62
N ASN A 2 9.82 23.11 -4.24
CA ASN A 2 9.46 23.29 -2.83
C ASN A 2 8.93 21.96 -2.25
N ARG A 3 9.49 21.47 -1.13
CA ARG A 3 9.20 20.14 -0.55
C ARG A 3 7.71 19.90 -0.32
N LYS A 4 6.98 20.95 0.09
CA LYS A 4 5.53 20.94 0.29
C LYS A 4 4.76 20.69 -1.02
N VAL A 5 5.20 21.30 -2.12
CA VAL A 5 4.59 21.09 -3.44
C VAL A 5 4.81 19.66 -3.93
N GLY A 6 6.02 19.11 -3.73
CA GLY A 6 6.31 17.71 -4.05
C GLY A 6 5.44 16.73 -3.25
N ALA A 7 5.20 17.01 -1.97
CA ALA A 7 4.34 16.20 -1.13
C ALA A 7 2.87 16.22 -1.57
N VAL A 8 2.34 17.40 -1.88
CA VAL A 8 0.96 17.54 -2.37
C VAL A 8 0.80 16.81 -3.70
N LEU A 9 1.75 16.98 -4.64
CA LEU A 9 1.73 16.26 -5.92
C LEU A 9 1.73 14.74 -5.70
N ASN A 10 2.59 14.24 -4.82
CA ASN A 10 2.63 12.80 -4.52
C ASN A 10 1.33 12.29 -3.89
N ALA A 11 0.74 13.05 -2.96
CA ALA A 11 -0.54 12.70 -2.35
C ALA A 11 -1.68 12.67 -3.38
N VAL A 12 -1.74 13.67 -4.28
CA VAL A 12 -2.72 13.72 -5.37
C VAL A 12 -2.53 12.55 -6.34
N LEU A 13 -1.29 12.28 -6.77
CA LEU A 13 -0.99 11.15 -7.65
C LEU A 13 -1.39 9.82 -7.01
N THR A 14 -1.09 9.64 -5.72
CA THR A 14 -1.48 8.45 -4.96
C THR A 14 -3.01 8.31 -4.90
N LEU A 15 -3.72 9.40 -4.62
CA LEU A 15 -5.18 9.42 -4.56
C LEU A 15 -5.81 9.10 -5.91
N VAL A 16 -5.29 9.68 -7.01
CA VAL A 16 -5.82 9.36 -8.34
C VAL A 16 -5.56 7.90 -8.69
N ALA A 17 -4.33 7.43 -8.50
CA ALA A 17 -3.93 6.08 -8.89
C ALA A 17 -4.65 4.99 -8.08
N PHE A 18 -4.81 5.18 -6.77
CA PHE A 18 -5.32 4.14 -5.88
C PHE A 18 -6.75 4.36 -5.40
N THR A 19 -7.38 5.51 -5.68
CA THR A 19 -8.78 5.75 -5.30
C THR A 19 -9.63 6.05 -6.51
N VAL A 20 -9.26 7.05 -7.31
CA VAL A 20 -10.11 7.47 -8.44
C VAL A 20 -10.17 6.38 -9.50
N ILE A 21 -9.01 5.85 -9.93
CA ILE A 21 -8.97 4.81 -10.97
C ILE A 21 -9.76 3.56 -10.54
N PRO A 22 -9.55 2.98 -9.35
CA PRO A 22 -10.34 1.82 -8.90
C PRO A 22 -11.85 2.07 -8.86
N LEU A 23 -12.29 3.25 -8.44
CA LEU A 23 -13.73 3.56 -8.37
C LEU A 23 -14.39 3.75 -9.73
N ILE A 24 -13.65 4.25 -10.73
CA ILE A 24 -14.19 4.41 -12.09
C ILE A 24 -14.06 3.14 -12.93
N LEU A 25 -13.12 2.24 -12.59
CA LEU A 25 -12.82 1.06 -13.37
C LEU A 25 -14.06 0.19 -13.70
N PRO A 26 -15.02 -0.06 -12.79
CA PRO A 26 -16.22 -0.84 -13.08
C PRO A 26 -17.03 -0.28 -14.24
N SER A 27 -17.07 1.05 -14.41
CA SER A 27 -17.83 1.69 -15.49
C SER A 27 -17.24 1.47 -16.89
N TYR A 28 -15.98 1.04 -16.97
CA TYR A 28 -15.30 0.72 -18.22
C TYR A 28 -15.26 -0.79 -18.51
N LEU A 29 -15.72 -1.64 -17.59
CA LEU A 29 -15.76 -3.08 -17.78
C LEU A 29 -17.06 -3.50 -18.47
N PRO A 30 -16.99 -4.37 -19.50
CA PRO A 30 -18.17 -5.03 -20.05
C PRO A 30 -18.99 -5.73 -18.96
N PRO A 31 -20.32 -5.65 -19.00
CA PRO A 31 -21.19 -6.28 -17.99
C PRO A 31 -21.00 -7.81 -17.95
N ASP A 32 -20.65 -8.43 -19.08
CA ASP A 32 -20.39 -9.86 -19.17
C ASP A 32 -19.16 -10.28 -18.33
N LEU A 33 -18.11 -9.44 -18.27
CA LEU A 33 -16.95 -9.71 -17.42
C LEU A 33 -17.31 -9.59 -15.94
N MET A 34 -18.12 -8.59 -15.57
CA MET A 34 -18.60 -8.42 -14.19
C MET A 34 -19.42 -9.62 -13.74
N ALA A 35 -20.30 -10.12 -14.61
CA ALA A 35 -21.10 -11.31 -14.35
C ALA A 35 -20.23 -12.56 -14.22
N ALA A 36 -19.25 -12.77 -15.12
CA ALA A 36 -18.35 -13.91 -15.07
C ALA A 36 -17.50 -13.94 -13.79
N LEU A 37 -16.96 -12.79 -13.36
CA LEU A 37 -16.21 -12.68 -12.11
C LEU A 37 -17.08 -12.97 -10.89
N SER A 38 -18.31 -12.44 -10.87
CA SER A 38 -19.26 -12.66 -9.78
C SER A 38 -19.70 -14.12 -9.70
N GLN A 39 -19.91 -14.78 -10.84
CA GLN A 39 -20.19 -16.22 -10.92
C GLN A 39 -19.01 -17.07 -10.43
N GLY A 40 -17.77 -16.62 -10.67
CA GLY A 40 -16.56 -17.23 -10.12
C GLY A 40 -16.34 -16.97 -8.62
N GLY A 41 -17.28 -16.29 -7.94
CA GLY A 41 -17.21 -15.96 -6.51
C GLY A 41 -16.37 -14.74 -6.17
N PHE A 42 -15.97 -13.93 -7.17
CA PHE A 42 -15.16 -12.73 -6.97
C PHE A 42 -16.00 -11.46 -7.05
N ASP A 43 -16.18 -10.81 -5.90
CA ASP A 43 -16.79 -9.49 -5.83
C ASP A 43 -15.78 -8.39 -6.16
N LEU A 44 -15.64 -8.11 -7.46
CA LEU A 44 -14.77 -7.03 -7.95
C LEU A 44 -15.14 -5.67 -7.36
N THR A 45 -16.42 -5.41 -7.09
CA THR A 45 -16.87 -4.11 -6.57
C THR A 45 -16.38 -3.92 -5.14
N SER A 46 -16.54 -4.94 -4.29
CA SER A 46 -15.99 -4.92 -2.93
C SER A 46 -14.48 -4.77 -2.94
N PHE A 47 -13.78 -5.54 -3.78
CA PHE A 47 -12.33 -5.45 -3.91
C PHE A 47 -11.85 -4.04 -4.31
N LEU A 48 -12.47 -3.44 -5.33
CA LEU A 48 -12.08 -2.10 -5.79
C LEU A 48 -12.39 -1.02 -4.75
N ASN A 49 -13.48 -1.16 -4.00
CA ASN A 49 -13.79 -0.27 -2.88
C ASN A 49 -12.75 -0.37 -1.75
N GLU A 50 -12.31 -1.58 -1.41
CA GLU A 50 -11.23 -1.77 -0.43
C GLU A 50 -9.92 -1.13 -0.89
N VAL A 51 -9.54 -1.36 -2.15
CA VAL A 51 -8.36 -0.73 -2.76
C VAL A 51 -8.49 0.79 -2.72
N ALA A 52 -9.68 1.33 -3.05
CA ALA A 52 -9.95 2.75 -3.01
C ALA A 52 -9.76 3.36 -1.62
N LEU A 53 -10.27 2.68 -0.59
CA LEU A 53 -10.14 3.08 0.81
C LEU A 53 -8.66 3.09 1.26
N ILE A 54 -7.90 2.07 0.88
CA ILE A 54 -6.45 2.02 1.15
C ILE A 54 -5.74 3.19 0.44
N GLY A 55 -6.12 3.50 -0.79
CA GLY A 55 -5.60 4.64 -1.54
C GLY A 55 -5.81 5.98 -0.84
N VAL A 56 -7.00 6.20 -0.25
CA VAL A 56 -7.30 7.41 0.53
C VAL A 56 -6.39 7.50 1.75
N ALA A 57 -6.25 6.41 2.49
CA ALA A 57 -5.38 6.37 3.67
C ALA A 57 -3.91 6.65 3.29
N MET A 58 -3.42 6.04 2.20
CA MET A 58 -2.06 6.26 1.70
C MET A 58 -1.83 7.71 1.25
N ALA A 59 -2.80 8.33 0.57
CA ALA A 59 -2.72 9.73 0.17
C ALA A 59 -2.64 10.66 1.39
N ALA A 60 -3.44 10.41 2.43
CA ALA A 60 -3.38 11.15 3.68
C ALA A 60 -2.01 11.01 4.36
N ILE A 61 -1.48 9.79 4.44
CA ILE A 61 -0.13 9.52 5.00
C ILE A 61 0.95 10.24 4.19
N ALA A 62 0.88 10.22 2.86
CA ALA A 62 1.83 10.89 1.98
C ALA A 62 1.84 12.41 2.21
N LEU A 63 0.66 13.00 2.40
CA LEU A 63 0.51 14.42 2.71
C LEU A 63 1.12 14.76 4.06
N VAL A 64 0.77 14.02 5.12
CA VAL A 64 1.32 14.21 6.47
C VAL A 64 2.85 14.07 6.46
N LYS A 65 3.37 13.04 5.79
CA LYS A 65 4.82 12.80 5.70
C LYS A 65 5.59 14.00 5.12
N GLY A 66 5.00 14.66 4.13
CA GLY A 66 5.62 15.81 3.48
C GLY A 66 5.54 17.12 4.24
N LEU A 67 4.59 17.24 5.18
CA LEU A 67 4.43 18.39 6.06
C LEU A 67 5.30 18.32 7.32
N VAL A 68 5.77 17.13 7.69
CA VAL A 68 6.58 16.90 8.88
C VAL A 68 8.08 16.91 8.52
N ASP A 69 8.89 17.57 9.34
CA ASP A 69 10.35 17.62 9.19
C ASP A 69 11.00 16.25 9.41
N GLU A 70 12.03 15.92 8.62
CA GLU A 70 12.71 14.62 8.66
C GLU A 70 13.38 14.30 10.00
N SER A 71 13.80 15.31 10.76
CA SER A 71 14.40 15.17 12.08
C SER A 71 13.39 14.85 13.18
N SER A 72 12.09 14.96 12.89
CA SER A 72 11.03 14.72 13.87
C SER A 72 10.78 13.22 14.07
N PRO A 73 10.58 12.75 15.31
CA PRO A 73 10.13 11.37 15.58
C PRO A 73 8.80 11.04 14.89
N ILE A 74 7.97 12.05 14.61
CA ILE A 74 6.73 11.89 13.85
C ILE A 74 7.02 11.42 12.43
N HIS A 75 8.10 11.89 11.79
CA HIS A 75 8.47 11.46 10.44
C HIS A 75 8.83 9.97 10.38
N LEU A 76 9.51 9.47 11.41
CA LEU A 76 9.80 8.04 11.53
C LEU A 76 8.52 7.22 11.68
N GLY A 77 7.63 7.65 12.60
CA GLY A 77 6.34 6.99 12.82
C GLY A 77 5.52 6.91 11.52
N VAL A 78 5.34 8.04 10.84
CA VAL A 78 4.62 8.12 9.56
C VAL A 78 5.30 7.24 8.49
N SER A 79 6.63 7.18 8.47
CA SER A 79 7.39 6.35 7.52
C SER A 79 7.27 4.86 7.79
N ILE A 80 7.10 4.42 9.03
CA ILE A 80 6.82 3.02 9.38
C ILE A 80 5.38 2.69 8.99
N VAL A 81 4.42 3.52 9.40
CA VAL A 81 3.00 3.35 9.08
C VAL A 81 2.80 3.25 7.57
N SER A 82 3.43 4.13 6.78
CA SER A 82 3.38 4.08 5.31
C SER A 82 3.86 2.74 4.73
N LYS A 83 4.92 2.14 5.29
CA LYS A 83 5.44 0.84 4.85
C LYS A 83 4.49 -0.31 5.21
N VAL A 84 3.86 -0.24 6.38
CA VAL A 84 2.84 -1.20 6.81
C VAL A 84 1.60 -1.09 5.92
N PHE A 85 1.15 0.12 5.58
CA PHE A 85 0.04 0.31 4.63
C PHE A 85 0.35 -0.28 3.25
N TRP A 86 1.59 -0.14 2.78
CA TRP A 86 2.02 -0.82 1.55
C TRP A 86 1.97 -2.34 1.66
N LEU A 87 2.27 -2.92 2.83
CA LEU A 87 2.13 -4.35 3.06
C LEU A 87 0.66 -4.78 2.99
N VAL A 88 -0.23 -4.05 3.67
CA VAL A 88 -1.68 -4.29 3.65
C VAL A 88 -2.19 -4.24 2.22
N PHE A 89 -1.84 -3.20 1.47
CA PHE A 89 -2.17 -3.09 0.04
C PHE A 89 -1.69 -4.31 -0.75
N THR A 90 -0.44 -4.73 -0.54
CA THR A 90 0.12 -5.90 -1.23
C THR A 90 -0.67 -7.16 -0.92
N PHE A 91 -1.08 -7.37 0.34
CA PHE A 91 -1.92 -8.50 0.72
C PHE A 91 -3.32 -8.42 0.14
N THR A 92 -3.92 -7.23 0.09
CA THR A 92 -5.22 -7.04 -0.58
C THR A 92 -5.12 -7.46 -2.03
N VAL A 93 -4.08 -7.04 -2.75
CA VAL A 93 -3.87 -7.39 -4.16
C VAL A 93 -3.58 -8.89 -4.33
N LEU A 94 -2.67 -9.46 -3.54
CA LEU A 94 -2.30 -10.88 -3.66
C LEU A 94 -3.43 -11.82 -3.25
N GLY A 95 -4.22 -11.46 -2.24
CA GLY A 95 -5.37 -12.24 -1.78
C GLY A 95 -6.66 -11.92 -2.55
N LEU A 96 -6.61 -10.99 -3.51
CA LEU A 96 -7.77 -10.50 -4.26
C LEU A 96 -8.93 -10.11 -3.30
N GLY A 97 -8.61 -9.31 -2.27
CA GLY A 97 -9.55 -8.88 -1.23
C GLY A 97 -9.62 -9.80 -0.01
N ASN A 98 -9.18 -11.06 -0.11
CA ASN A 98 -9.11 -11.96 1.04
C ASN A 98 -7.74 -11.85 1.75
N LEU A 99 -7.64 -10.90 2.69
CA LEU A 99 -6.44 -10.72 3.52
C LEU A 99 -6.09 -11.96 4.36
N ALA A 100 -7.08 -12.75 4.78
CA ALA A 100 -6.86 -13.93 5.62
C ALA A 100 -6.23 -15.10 4.83
N GLY A 101 -6.41 -15.11 3.51
CA GLY A 101 -5.83 -16.14 2.63
C GLY A 101 -4.31 -16.08 2.52
N LEU A 102 -3.67 -14.97 2.94
CA LEU A 102 -2.21 -14.77 2.88
C LEU A 102 -1.62 -15.07 1.49
N GLY A 103 -2.35 -14.72 0.44
CA GLY A 103 -1.97 -14.98 -0.96
C GLY A 103 -2.53 -16.27 -1.54
N VAL A 104 -3.31 -17.06 -0.80
CA VAL A 104 -4.08 -18.18 -1.36
C VAL A 104 -5.49 -17.72 -1.69
N THR A 105 -5.89 -17.86 -2.95
CA THR A 105 -7.24 -17.56 -3.44
C THR A 105 -7.79 -18.73 -4.24
N THR A 106 -9.02 -19.14 -3.95
CA THR A 106 -9.69 -20.26 -4.62
C THR A 106 -10.89 -19.75 -5.42
N PHE A 107 -10.96 -20.13 -6.69
CA PHE A 107 -12.13 -19.91 -7.54
C PHE A 107 -12.79 -21.24 -7.82
N SER A 108 -14.07 -21.37 -7.52
CA SER A 108 -14.84 -22.57 -7.86
C SER A 108 -15.86 -22.19 -8.91
N ILE A 109 -15.81 -22.86 -10.06
CA ILE A 109 -16.76 -22.68 -11.14
C ILE A 109 -17.59 -23.96 -11.20
N GLU A 110 -18.89 -23.83 -10.97
CA GLU A 110 -19.84 -24.92 -11.17
C GLU A 110 -20.09 -25.08 -12.67
N MET A 111 -19.86 -26.29 -13.19
CA MET A 111 -20.15 -26.67 -14.58
C MET A 111 -21.14 -27.84 -14.58
N GLU A 112 -21.85 -28.07 -15.69
CA GLU A 112 -22.86 -29.13 -15.80
C GLU A 112 -22.33 -30.55 -15.46
N GLU A 113 -21.02 -30.80 -15.61
CA GLU A 113 -20.37 -32.08 -15.33
C GLU A 113 -19.53 -32.11 -14.03
N GLY A 114 -19.56 -31.05 -13.21
CA GLY A 114 -18.85 -31.02 -11.92
C GLY A 114 -18.39 -29.64 -11.47
N VAL A 115 -17.75 -29.58 -10.30
CA VAL A 115 -17.15 -28.35 -9.76
C VAL A 115 -15.67 -28.33 -10.12
N ASN A 116 -15.26 -27.33 -10.91
CA ASN A 116 -13.84 -27.10 -11.19
C ASN A 116 -13.30 -26.01 -10.25
N THR A 117 -12.36 -26.37 -9.38
CA THR A 117 -11.73 -25.45 -8.43
C THR A 117 -10.31 -25.11 -8.89
N VAL A 118 -10.06 -23.83 -9.14
CA VAL A 118 -8.73 -23.29 -9.43
C VAL A 118 -8.19 -22.62 -8.18
N VAL A 119 -7.03 -23.10 -7.71
CA VAL A 119 -6.33 -22.52 -6.56
C VAL A 119 -5.14 -21.71 -7.05
N PHE A 120 -5.13 -20.42 -6.75
CA PHE A 120 -3.97 -19.56 -6.92
C PHE A 120 -3.22 -19.47 -5.60
N ASP A 121 -2.00 -19.99 -5.57
CA ASP A 121 -1.11 -19.92 -4.41
C ASP A 121 0.01 -18.89 -4.67
N LEU A 122 -0.15 -17.71 -4.07
CA LEU A 122 0.80 -16.60 -4.08
C LEU A 122 1.43 -16.39 -2.69
N SER A 123 1.38 -17.39 -1.81
CA SER A 123 1.90 -17.32 -0.45
C SER A 123 3.39 -16.95 -0.40
N LEU A 124 4.20 -17.43 -1.35
CA LEU A 124 5.60 -17.05 -1.49
C LEU A 124 5.78 -15.53 -1.64
N PHE A 125 4.96 -14.89 -2.48
CA PHE A 125 5.02 -13.43 -2.67
C PHE A 125 4.56 -12.69 -1.42
N ALA A 126 3.59 -13.23 -0.69
CA ALA A 126 3.17 -12.67 0.60
C ALA A 126 4.33 -12.69 1.61
N TYR A 127 5.05 -13.81 1.74
CA TYR A 127 6.22 -13.89 2.62
C TYR A 127 7.35 -12.95 2.20
N LEU A 128 7.63 -12.85 0.89
CA LEU A 128 8.63 -11.91 0.36
C LEU A 128 8.24 -10.45 0.63
N ALA A 129 6.96 -10.11 0.53
CA ALA A 129 6.45 -8.77 0.85
C ALA A 129 6.68 -8.43 2.33
N VAL A 130 6.37 -9.35 3.25
CA VAL A 130 6.64 -9.19 4.68
C VAL A 130 8.12 -8.96 4.94
N ALA A 131 8.98 -9.84 4.41
CA ALA A 131 10.43 -9.73 4.58
C ALA A 131 10.93 -8.36 4.08
N THR A 132 10.50 -7.95 2.89
CA THR A 132 10.87 -6.65 2.30
C THR A 132 10.44 -5.48 3.18
N VAL A 133 9.23 -5.51 3.72
CA VAL A 133 8.72 -4.44 4.59
C VAL A 133 9.49 -4.37 5.91
N LEU A 134 9.81 -5.52 6.52
CA LEU A 134 10.66 -5.57 7.71
C LEU A 134 12.04 -4.96 7.45
N LEU A 135 12.70 -5.33 6.35
CA LEU A 135 13.98 -4.74 5.97
C LEU A 135 13.87 -3.22 5.80
N LYS A 136 12.81 -2.75 5.12
CA LYS A 136 12.56 -1.31 4.95
C LYS A 136 12.30 -0.60 6.28
N ILE A 137 11.64 -1.23 7.24
CA ILE A 137 11.43 -0.65 8.59
C ILE A 137 12.77 -0.52 9.31
N VAL A 138 13.60 -1.56 9.31
CA VAL A 138 14.95 -1.51 9.91
C VAL A 138 15.78 -0.40 9.26
N HIS A 139 15.78 -0.32 7.93
CA HIS A 139 16.48 0.75 7.21
C HIS A 139 15.99 2.15 7.64
N SER A 140 14.68 2.34 7.75
CA SER A 140 14.08 3.61 8.20
C SER A 140 14.52 4.01 9.60
N ILE A 141 14.71 3.04 10.50
CA ILE A 141 15.19 3.28 11.87
C ILE A 141 16.66 3.69 11.85
N LEU A 142 17.49 3.05 11.01
CA LEU A 142 18.91 3.40 10.86
C LEU A 142 19.08 4.81 10.30
N GLU A 143 18.35 5.17 9.24
CA GLU A 143 18.34 6.53 8.67
C GLU A 143 17.99 7.59 9.72
N PHE A 144 16.96 7.34 10.54
CA PHE A 144 16.56 8.24 11.61
C PHE A 144 17.67 8.40 12.68
N ARG A 145 18.33 7.30 13.07
CA ARG A 145 19.44 7.35 14.02
C ARG A 145 20.62 8.16 13.48
N ASP A 146 20.96 7.98 12.20
CA ASP A 146 22.03 8.72 11.55
C ASP A 146 21.71 10.21 11.44
N ALA A 147 20.48 10.58 11.06
CA ALA A 147 20.03 11.96 11.00
C ALA A 147 20.11 12.64 12.38
N ARG A 148 19.67 11.94 13.45
CA ARG A 148 19.75 12.45 14.82
C ARG A 148 21.19 12.61 15.30
N SER A 149 22.08 11.67 14.97
CA SER A 149 23.50 11.76 15.31
C SER A 149 24.19 12.96 14.64
N LYS A 150 23.89 13.22 13.37
CA LYS A 150 24.41 14.38 12.62
C LYS A 150 23.90 15.70 13.22
N ALA A 151 22.62 15.78 13.55
CA ALA A 151 22.04 16.97 14.19
C ALA A 151 22.70 17.27 15.55
N ALA A 152 23.00 16.24 16.36
CA ALA A 152 23.67 16.38 17.64
C ALA A 152 25.15 16.81 17.56
N ARG A 153 25.82 16.61 16.42
CA ARG A 153 27.23 17.03 16.19
C ARG A 153 27.36 18.44 15.59
N THR A 154 26.27 19.00 15.07
CA THR A 154 26.27 20.34 14.46
C THR A 154 26.34 21.53 15.44
N PRO A 155 25.89 21.48 16.72
CA PRO A 155 25.95 22.66 17.59
C PRO A 155 27.38 23.10 17.97
N GLU A 156 28.38 22.21 17.86
CA GLU A 156 29.77 22.53 18.24
C GLU A 156 30.49 23.44 17.22
N LYS A 157 30.10 23.40 15.93
CA LYS A 157 30.69 24.28 14.90
C LYS A 157 30.15 25.71 14.92
N ALA A 158 29.00 25.96 15.52
CA ALA A 158 28.43 27.30 15.64
C ALA A 158 28.99 28.09 16.85
N ALA A 159 29.66 27.42 17.79
CA ALA A 159 30.31 28.05 18.94
C ALA A 159 31.81 28.35 18.72
N GLN A 160 32.36 28.00 17.56
CA GLN A 160 33.76 28.21 17.18
C GLN A 160 33.95 29.16 15.98
N ALA A 161 32.88 29.84 15.56
CA ALA A 161 32.89 30.90 14.55
C ALA A 161 32.38 32.20 15.17
#